data_AF-A0A960N262-F1
#
_entry.id   AF-A0A960N262-F1
#
_cell.length_a   1.000
_cell.length_b   1.000
_cell.length_c   1.000
_cell.angle_alpha   90.00
_cell.angle_beta   90.00
_cell.angle_gamma   90.00
#
_symmetry.space_group_name_H-M   'P 1'
#
loop_
_entity.id
_entity.type
_entity.pdbx_description
1 polymer ?
#
loop_
_entity_poly.entity_id
_entity_poly.type
_entity_poly.pdbx_seq_one_letter_code
_entity_poly.pdbx_strand_id
1 'polypeptide(L)'
;IMEAVRQIYLPDVVANYIARLVDATHTGQSKTAEGIKFGASPRAALSLASAAKARALMAGRINASFEDVKAVAVPVIQHRIILEYNARIDGKTNRQMVEELVAEVPTQAIDTPATIRETAAAS
;
A
#
# COMPACT_ATOMS: atom_id res chain seq x y z
N ILE A 1 11.38 4.17 21.98
CA ILE A 1 10.49 3.59 20.94
C ILE A 1 10.94 3.96 19.53
N MET A 2 11.04 5.25 19.15
CA MET A 2 11.40 5.64 17.77
C MET A 2 12.78 5.12 17.30
N GLU A 3 13.77 5.03 18.19
CA GLU A 3 15.07 4.38 17.89
C GLU A 3 14.90 2.89 17.57
N ALA A 4 14.13 2.17 18.39
CA ALA A 4 13.88 0.74 18.17
C ALA A 4 13.14 0.49 16.84
N VAL A 5 12.21 1.37 16.46
CA VAL A 5 11.53 1.28 15.16
C VAL A 5 12.52 1.39 14.01
N ARG A 6 13.57 2.23 14.11
CA ARG A 6 14.60 2.35 13.05
C ARG A 6 15.35 1.06 12.82
N GLN A 7 15.54 0.23 13.84
CA GLN A 7 16.24 -1.05 13.76
C GLN A 7 15.43 -2.17 13.08
N ILE A 8 14.11 -2.00 12.94
CA ILE A 8 13.28 -2.99 12.22
C ILE A 8 13.67 -3.00 10.75
N TYR A 9 13.99 -4.18 10.22
CA TYR A 9 14.33 -4.33 8.81
C TYR A 9 13.09 -4.09 7.93
N LEU A 10 13.26 -3.32 6.86
CA LEU A 10 12.24 -3.16 5.82
C LEU A 10 12.74 -3.90 4.58
N PRO A 11 12.18 -5.08 4.26
CA PRO A 11 12.59 -5.80 3.06
C PRO A 11 12.31 -4.98 1.80
N ASP A 12 13.19 -5.07 0.80
CA ASP A 12 13.07 -4.31 -0.45
C ASP A 12 11.74 -4.58 -1.18
N VAL A 13 11.25 -5.81 -1.13
CA VAL A 13 9.94 -6.17 -1.70
C VAL A 13 8.78 -5.41 -1.04
N VAL A 14 8.88 -5.15 0.28
CA VAL A 14 7.89 -4.38 1.03
C VAL A 14 8.06 -2.88 0.75
N ALA A 15 9.29 -2.39 0.67
CA ALA A 15 9.56 -1.01 0.25
C ALA A 15 9.02 -0.71 -1.16
N ASN A 16 9.22 -1.64 -2.09
CA ASN A 16 8.68 -1.55 -3.45
C ASN A 16 7.15 -1.60 -3.47
N TYR A 17 6.51 -2.39 -2.60
CA TYR A 17 5.06 -2.36 -2.46
C TYR A 17 4.55 -1.01 -1.94
N ILE A 18 5.24 -0.41 -0.95
CA ILE A 18 4.93 0.94 -0.45
C ILE A 18 5.03 1.96 -1.60
N ALA A 19 6.09 1.88 -2.40
CA ALA A 19 6.28 2.78 -3.55
C ALA A 19 5.14 2.62 -4.57
N ARG A 20 4.78 1.38 -4.94
CA ARG A 20 3.65 1.10 -5.86
C ARG A 20 2.32 1.61 -5.31
N LEU A 21 2.06 1.47 -4.00
CA LEU A 21 0.83 1.99 -3.39
C LEU A 21 0.73 3.51 -3.48
N VAL A 22 1.84 4.22 -3.22
CA VAL A 22 1.86 5.68 -3.31
C VAL A 22 1.75 6.14 -4.76
N ASP A 23 2.45 5.49 -5.68
CA ASP A 23 2.36 5.77 -7.11
C ASP A 23 0.93 5.57 -7.63
N ALA A 24 0.29 4.46 -7.24
CA ALA A 24 -1.10 4.14 -7.58
C ALA A 24 -2.14 5.16 -7.09
N THR A 25 -1.79 6.12 -6.22
CA THR A 25 -2.69 7.24 -5.86
C THR A 25 -2.74 8.34 -6.92
N HIS A 26 -1.84 8.34 -7.90
CA HIS A 26 -1.78 9.35 -8.95
C HIS A 26 -2.60 8.94 -10.16
N THR A 27 -3.32 9.89 -10.75
CA THR A 27 -4.20 9.66 -11.90
C THR A 27 -3.45 8.93 -13.02
N GLY A 28 -4.07 7.87 -13.55
CA GLY A 28 -3.50 7.02 -14.60
C GLY A 28 -2.57 5.90 -14.11
N GLN A 29 -2.26 5.82 -12.81
CA GLN A 29 -1.43 4.74 -12.25
C GLN A 29 -2.25 3.56 -11.70
N SER A 30 -3.55 3.74 -11.53
CA SER A 30 -4.50 2.69 -11.12
C SER A 30 -5.91 3.07 -11.58
N LYS A 31 -6.80 2.09 -11.67
CA LYS A 31 -8.21 2.32 -11.94
C LYS A 31 -8.85 3.16 -10.83
N THR A 32 -8.50 2.87 -9.58
CA THR A 32 -8.98 3.64 -8.43
C THR A 32 -8.52 5.10 -8.49
N ALA A 33 -7.35 5.40 -9.06
CA ALA A 33 -6.85 6.77 -9.19
C ALA A 33 -7.66 7.68 -10.12
N GLU A 34 -8.56 7.14 -10.96
CA GLU A 34 -9.46 7.96 -11.77
C GLU A 34 -10.39 8.82 -10.90
N GLY A 35 -10.71 8.36 -9.69
CA GLY A 35 -11.47 9.13 -8.70
C GLY A 35 -10.62 10.09 -7.85
N ILE A 36 -9.32 10.19 -8.11
CA ILE A 36 -8.36 10.98 -7.33
C ILE A 36 -7.80 12.11 -8.19
N LYS A 37 -8.00 13.36 -7.74
CA LYS A 37 -7.49 14.57 -8.37
C LYS A 37 -6.02 14.83 -8.02
N PHE A 38 -5.66 14.62 -6.75
CA PHE A 38 -4.29 14.78 -6.27
C PHE A 38 -3.89 13.58 -5.42
N GLY A 39 -2.86 12.86 -5.87
CA GLY A 39 -2.29 11.72 -5.18
C GLY A 39 -1.43 12.10 -3.97
N ALA A 40 -1.03 11.08 -3.23
CA ALA A 40 -0.21 11.24 -2.03
C ALA A 40 1.26 11.51 -2.39
N SER A 41 1.87 12.49 -1.73
CA SER A 41 3.29 12.83 -1.96
C SER A 41 4.25 11.72 -1.51
N PRO A 42 5.53 11.75 -1.93
CA PRO A 42 6.55 10.79 -1.48
C PRO A 42 6.72 10.68 0.04
N ARG A 43 6.28 11.70 0.81
CA ARG A 43 6.25 11.66 2.28
C ARG A 43 5.28 10.61 2.83
N ALA A 44 4.27 10.21 2.05
CA ALA A 44 3.39 9.10 2.41
C ALA A 44 4.17 7.78 2.46
N ALA A 45 5.10 7.54 1.53
CA ALA A 45 5.93 6.34 1.53
C ALA A 45 6.79 6.24 2.81
N LEU A 46 7.41 7.34 3.21
CA LEU A 46 8.19 7.40 4.47
C LEU A 46 7.32 7.15 5.71
N SER A 47 6.09 7.66 5.70
CA SER A 47 5.13 7.47 6.79
C SER A 47 4.63 6.03 6.86
N LEU A 48 4.34 5.41 5.71
CA LEU A 48 3.98 3.99 5.60
C LEU A 48 5.12 3.09 6.09
N ALA A 49 6.35 3.35 5.65
CA ALA A 49 7.52 2.58 6.09
C ALA A 49 7.71 2.65 7.61
N SER A 50 7.62 3.86 8.19
CA SER A 50 7.77 4.06 9.63
C SER A 50 6.64 3.40 10.43
N ALA A 51 5.40 3.54 9.97
CA ALA A 51 4.22 2.95 10.62
C ALA A 51 4.22 1.41 10.52
N ALA A 52 4.59 0.86 9.37
CA ALA A 52 4.70 -0.59 9.17
C ALA A 52 5.80 -1.19 10.05
N LYS A 53 6.97 -0.53 10.13
CA LYS A 53 8.05 -0.93 11.05
C LYS A 53 7.61 -0.86 12.52
N ALA A 54 6.87 0.19 12.91
CA ALA A 54 6.33 0.30 14.25
C ALA A 54 5.34 -0.82 14.58
N ARG A 55 4.44 -1.17 13.64
CA ARG A 55 3.51 -2.29 13.81
C ARG A 55 4.23 -3.63 13.95
N ALA A 56 5.25 -3.88 13.12
CA ALA A 56 6.07 -5.07 13.22
C ALA A 56 6.78 -5.19 14.58
N LEU A 57 7.36 -4.10 15.07
CA LEU A 57 7.99 -4.03 16.40
C LEU A 57 6.99 -4.36 17.51
N MET A 58 5.79 -3.76 17.48
CA MET A 58 4.72 -4.03 18.46
C MET A 58 4.25 -5.48 18.43
N ALA A 59 4.35 -6.13 17.27
CA ALA A 59 4.06 -7.55 17.09
C ALA A 59 5.25 -8.47 17.42
N GLY A 60 6.37 -7.95 17.95
CA GLY A 60 7.56 -8.72 18.28
C GLY A 60 8.36 -9.24 17.08
N ARG A 61 8.09 -8.73 15.88
CA ARG A 61 8.80 -9.12 14.64
C ARG A 61 9.96 -8.18 14.34
N ILE A 62 11.03 -8.74 13.79
CA ILE A 62 12.25 -8.00 13.43
C ILE A 62 12.20 -7.35 12.04
N ASN A 63 11.20 -7.68 11.23
CA ASN A 63 11.00 -7.13 9.89
C ASN A 63 9.53 -6.76 9.63
N ALA A 64 9.34 -5.71 8.83
CA ALA A 64 8.03 -5.35 8.31
C ALA A 64 7.56 -6.34 7.24
N SER A 65 6.24 -6.50 7.16
CA SER A 65 5.54 -7.36 6.19
C SER A 65 4.57 -6.54 5.33
N PHE A 66 4.05 -7.15 4.26
CA PHE A 66 2.98 -6.54 3.47
C PHE A 66 1.73 -6.26 4.30
N GLU A 67 1.38 -7.14 5.24
CA GLU A 67 0.22 -6.97 6.12
C GLU A 67 0.37 -5.73 7.00
N ASP A 68 1.59 -5.41 7.44
CA ASP A 68 1.84 -4.20 8.21
C ASP A 68 1.55 -2.94 7.40
N VAL A 69 1.96 -2.93 6.12
CA VAL A 69 1.70 -1.83 5.20
C VAL A 69 0.20 -1.68 4.96
N LYS A 70 -0.51 -2.78 4.69
CA LYS A 70 -1.97 -2.77 4.47
C LYS A 70 -2.71 -2.25 5.68
N ALA A 71 -2.34 -2.68 6.88
CA ALA A 71 -2.97 -2.27 8.13
C ALA A 71 -2.84 -0.77 8.43
N VAL A 72 -1.76 -0.13 7.95
CA VAL A 72 -1.51 1.30 8.18
C VAL A 72 -1.80 2.17 6.95
N ALA A 73 -2.21 1.59 5.82
CA ALA A 73 -2.43 2.31 4.57
C ALA A 73 -3.51 3.39 4.71
N VAL A 74 -4.70 3.01 5.20
CA VAL A 74 -5.82 3.94 5.41
C VAL A 74 -5.44 5.11 6.32
N PRO A 75 -4.98 4.91 7.57
CA PRO A 75 -4.66 6.03 8.46
C PRO A 75 -3.52 6.92 7.94
N VAL A 76 -2.62 6.40 7.10
CA VAL A 76 -1.51 7.19 6.54
C VAL A 76 -1.94 7.97 5.29
N ILE A 77 -2.72 7.38 4.39
CA ILE A 77 -2.98 7.92 3.04
C ILE A 77 -4.28 8.72 2.97
N GLN A 78 -5.33 8.38 3.74
CA GLN A 78 -6.68 8.95 3.51
C GLN A 78 -6.72 10.48 3.56
N HIS A 79 -5.91 11.12 4.40
CA HIS A 79 -5.84 12.59 4.50
C HIS A 79 -4.80 13.23 3.57
N ARG A 80 -4.19 12.44 2.68
CA ARG A 80 -3.13 12.85 1.75
C ARG A 80 -3.55 12.77 0.29
N ILE A 81 -4.81 12.44 0.02
CA ILE A 81 -5.39 12.42 -1.32
C ILE A 81 -6.55 13.41 -1.40
N ILE A 82 -6.77 13.95 -2.58
CA ILE A 82 -7.93 14.81 -2.87
C ILE A 82 -8.72 14.13 -3.97
N LEU A 83 -10.01 13.89 -3.71
CA LEU A 83 -10.90 13.25 -4.66
C LEU A 83 -11.29 14.18 -5.80
N GLU A 84 -11.59 13.58 -6.94
CA GLU A 84 -12.27 14.27 -8.03
C GLU A 84 -13.68 14.71 -7.62
N TYR A 85 -14.20 15.73 -8.29
CA TYR A 85 -15.52 16.29 -7.97
C TYR A 85 -16.63 15.25 -8.16
N ASN A 86 -16.59 14.51 -9.27
CA ASN A 86 -17.59 13.48 -9.59
C ASN A 86 -17.57 12.35 -8.55
N ALA A 87 -16.39 11.88 -8.17
CA ALA A 87 -16.24 10.84 -7.13
C ALA A 87 -16.87 11.28 -5.79
N ARG A 88 -16.76 12.57 -5.43
CA ARG A 88 -17.41 13.11 -4.22
C ARG A 88 -18.93 13.14 -4.33
N ILE A 89 -19.47 13.46 -5.50
CA ILE A 89 -20.93 13.42 -5.75
C ILE A 89 -21.45 11.98 -5.64
N ASP A 90 -20.68 11.01 -6.15
CA ASP A 90 -21.00 9.58 -6.06
C ASP A 90 -20.86 9.01 -4.63
N GLY A 91 -20.56 9.86 -3.65
CA GLY A 91 -20.46 9.48 -2.24
C GLY A 91 -19.18 8.74 -1.89
N LYS A 92 -18.17 8.71 -2.76
CA LYS A 92 -16.86 8.10 -2.45
C LYS A 92 -16.16 8.89 -1.36
N THR A 93 -15.52 8.16 -0.46
CA THR A 93 -14.71 8.71 0.62
C THR A 93 -13.24 8.39 0.42
N ASN A 94 -12.35 9.23 0.94
CA ASN A 94 -10.92 8.97 0.87
C ASN A 94 -10.54 7.62 1.51
N ARG A 95 -11.26 7.22 2.56
CA ARG A 95 -11.09 5.91 3.22
C ARG A 95 -11.33 4.76 2.22
N GLN A 96 -12.48 4.81 1.54
CA GLN A 96 -12.85 3.81 0.52
C GLN A 96 -11.84 3.78 -0.62
N MET A 97 -11.38 4.93 -1.12
CA MET A 97 -10.36 4.97 -2.17
C MET A 97 -9.07 4.27 -1.74
N VAL A 98 -8.64 4.45 -0.49
CA VAL A 98 -7.44 3.76 0.00
C VAL A 98 -7.66 2.26 0.19
N GLU A 99 -8.84 1.85 0.66
CA GLU A 99 -9.23 0.43 0.74
C GLU A 99 -9.22 -0.22 -0.65
N GLU A 100 -9.78 0.46 -1.66
CA GLU A 100 -9.78 0.04 -3.07
C GLU A 100 -8.35 -0.06 -3.63
N LEU A 101 -7.49 0.93 -3.39
CA LEU A 101 -6.07 0.90 -3.78
C LEU A 101 -5.31 -0.28 -3.15
N VAL A 102 -5.56 -0.59 -1.88
CA VAL A 102 -4.91 -1.71 -1.19
C VAL A 102 -5.33 -3.07 -1.77
N ALA A 103 -6.57 -3.17 -2.25
CA ALA A 103 -7.08 -4.35 -2.93
C ALA A 103 -6.57 -4.46 -4.37
N GLU A 104 -6.46 -3.34 -5.08
CA GLU A 104 -6.01 -3.27 -6.48
C GLU A 104 -4.51 -3.52 -6.65
N VAL A 105 -3.68 -2.93 -5.78
CA VAL A 105 -2.21 -2.98 -5.94
C VAL A 105 -1.65 -4.31 -5.41
N PRO A 106 -1.01 -5.14 -6.25
CA PRO A 106 -0.48 -6.42 -5.84
C PRO A 106 0.75 -6.28 -4.94
N THR A 107 0.87 -7.18 -3.95
CA THR A 107 2.01 -7.23 -3.01
C THR A 107 3.28 -7.73 -3.69
N GLN A 108 3.16 -8.56 -4.72
CA GLN A 108 4.26 -9.07 -5.52
C GLN A 108 4.10 -8.64 -6.97
N ALA A 109 5.21 -8.23 -7.60
CA ALA A 109 5.25 -7.83 -9.01
C ALA A 109 5.61 -8.99 -9.95
N ILE A 110 5.79 -10.20 -9.41
CA ILE A 110 6.22 -11.38 -10.16
C ILE A 110 5.08 -12.38 -10.14
N ASP A 111 4.61 -12.72 -11.33
CA ASP A 111 3.65 -13.78 -11.56
C ASP A 111 4.26 -15.15 -11.24
N THR A 112 3.48 -16.06 -10.65
CA THR A 112 3.92 -17.44 -10.47
C THR A 112 4.31 -18.02 -11.83
N PRO A 113 5.50 -18.66 -11.98
CA PRO A 113 5.92 -19.22 -13.25
C PRO A 113 4.88 -20.20 -13.82
N ALA A 114 4.64 -20.15 -15.12
CA ALA A 114 3.62 -20.96 -15.80
C ALA A 114 3.78 -22.47 -15.53
N THR A 115 5.02 -22.94 -15.46
CA THR A 115 5.37 -24.34 -15.18
C THR A 115 4.82 -24.85 -13.84
N ILE A 116 4.74 -23.99 -12.83
CA ILE A 116 4.20 -24.35 -11.52
C ILE A 116 2.67 -24.31 -11.53
N ARG A 117 2.06 -23.39 -12.28
CA ARG A 117 0.58 -23.28 -12.39
C ARG A 117 -0.04 -24.51 -13.06
N GLU A 118 0.58 -24.99 -14.13
CA GLU A 118 0.09 -26.17 -14.87
C GLU A 118 0.16 -27.44 -14.04
N THR A 119 1.22 -27.60 -13.24
CA THR A 119 1.39 -28.76 -12.34
C THR A 119 0.35 -28.77 -11.22
N ALA A 120 0.00 -27.59 -10.68
CA ALA A 120 -1.00 -27.45 -9.63
C ALA A 120 -2.45 -27.64 -10.11
N ALA A 121 -2.74 -27.43 -11.41
CA ALA A 121 -4.07 -27.65 -11.99
C ALA A 121 -4.31 -29.12 -12.41
N ALA A 122 -3.25 -29.91 -12.51
CA ALA A 122 -3.30 -31.33 -12.88
C ALA A 122 -3.32 -32.29 -11.68
N SER A 123 -3.37 -31.76 -10.45
CA SER A 123 -3.44 -32.49 -9.17
C SER A 123 -4.75 -32.18 -8.44
#